data_AF-A0A091BWN6-F1
#
_entry.id   AF-A0A091BWN6-F1
#
_cell.length_a   1.000
_cell.length_b   1.000
_cell.length_c   1.000
_cell.angle_alpha   90.00
_cell.angle_beta   90.00
_cell.angle_gamma   90.00
#
_symmetry.space_group_name_H-M   'P 1'
#
loop_
_entity.id
_entity.type
_entity.pdbx_description
1 polymer ?
#
loop_
_entity_poly.entity_id
_entity_poly.type
_entity_poly.pdbx_seq_one_letter_code
_entity_poly.pdbx_strand_id
1 'polypeptide(L)'
;MKEENYYKLLKEIFVNKESVVTELINLEAILRLPKGTEHFISDVHGEYDAFDHVLRNGSGSVKEKIKECFNETEVDIDDLATLIYYPEEKLN
;
A
#
# COMPACT_ATOMS: atom_id res chain seq x y z
N MET A 1 -29.78 -0.54 -32.78
CA MET A 1 -28.77 -0.62 -33.85
C MET A 1 -27.31 -0.58 -33.37
N LYS A 2 -26.77 0.49 -32.76
CA LYS A 2 -25.34 0.47 -32.31
C LYS A 2 -25.10 -0.52 -31.17
N GLU A 3 -25.92 -0.50 -30.12
CA GLU A 3 -25.76 -1.36 -28.94
C GLU A 3 -25.96 -2.86 -29.26
N GLU A 4 -26.90 -3.20 -30.14
CA GLU A 4 -27.14 -4.60 -30.53
C GLU A 4 -25.93 -5.22 -31.23
N ASN A 5 -25.18 -4.43 -32.01
CA ASN A 5 -23.95 -4.90 -32.63
C ASN A 5 -22.84 -5.12 -31.59
N TYR A 6 -22.73 -4.24 -30.58
CA TYR A 6 -21.81 -4.45 -29.46
C TYR A 6 -22.16 -5.69 -28.65
N TYR A 7 -23.44 -5.93 -28.34
CA TYR A 7 -23.85 -7.12 -27.60
C TYR A 7 -23.63 -8.41 -28.39
N LYS A 8 -23.74 -8.38 -29.73
CA LYS A 8 -23.37 -9.53 -30.57
C LYS A 8 -21.87 -9.83 -30.50
N LEU A 9 -21.02 -8.82 -30.66
CA LEU A 9 -19.57 -8.99 -30.54
C LEU A 9 -19.15 -9.44 -29.14
N LEU A 10 -19.78 -8.91 -28.09
CA LEU A 10 -19.53 -9.36 -26.72
C LEU A 10 -19.91 -10.84 -26.53
N LYS A 11 -20.99 -11.33 -27.14
CA LYS A 11 -21.35 -12.76 -27.10
C LYS A 11 -20.37 -13.67 -27.86
N GLU A 12 -19.66 -13.14 -28.86
CA GLU A 12 -18.62 -13.90 -29.57
C GLU A 12 -17.35 -14.07 -28.72
N ILE A 13 -17.05 -13.09 -27.87
CA ILE A 13 -15.85 -13.07 -27.02
C ILE A 13 -16.13 -13.70 -25.64
N PHE A 14 -17.32 -13.49 -25.09
CA PHE A 14 -17.72 -13.90 -23.75
C PHE A 14 -18.90 -14.87 -23.79
N VAL A 15 -18.68 -16.09 -23.32
CA VAL A 15 -19.63 -17.21 -23.40
C VAL A 15 -20.85 -17.01 -22.49
N ASN A 16 -20.66 -16.34 -21.36
CA ASN A 16 -21.71 -16.11 -20.37
C ASN A 16 -21.54 -14.77 -19.63
N LYS A 17 -22.53 -14.40 -18.81
CA LYS A 17 -22.51 -13.12 -18.09
C LYS A 17 -21.39 -13.07 -17.07
N GLU A 18 -21.06 -14.19 -16.45
CA GLU A 18 -20.03 -14.32 -15.44
C GLU A 18 -18.64 -13.96 -16.01
N SER A 19 -18.36 -14.39 -17.25
CA SER A 19 -17.13 -14.04 -17.95
C SER A 19 -17.01 -12.54 -18.26
N VAL A 20 -18.12 -11.88 -18.61
CA VAL A 20 -18.16 -10.42 -18.78
C VAL A 20 -17.89 -9.70 -17.46
N VAL A 21 -18.53 -10.13 -16.37
CA VAL A 21 -18.34 -9.53 -15.03
C VAL A 21 -16.90 -9.69 -14.56
N THR A 22 -16.30 -10.87 -14.79
CA THR A 22 -14.91 -11.15 -14.43
C THR A 22 -13.95 -10.22 -15.15
N GLU A 23 -14.17 -10.02 -16.46
CA GLU A 23 -13.33 -9.12 -17.24
C GLU A 23 -13.51 -7.65 -16.83
N LEU A 24 -14.73 -7.23 -16.48
CA LEU A 24 -14.95 -5.89 -15.92
C LEU A 24 -14.18 -5.68 -14.61
N ILE A 25 -14.21 -6.64 -13.70
CA ILE A 25 -13.43 -6.58 -12.44
C ILE A 25 -11.94 -6.49 -12.73
N ASN A 26 -11.44 -7.29 -13.68
CA ASN A 26 -10.05 -7.29 -14.10
C ASN A 26 -9.63 -5.92 -14.68
N LEU A 27 -10.42 -5.38 -15.61
CA LEU A 27 -10.16 -4.07 -16.22
C LEU A 27 -10.24 -2.94 -15.19
N GLU A 28 -11.20 -2.97 -14.27
CA GLU A 28 -11.26 -2.02 -13.15
C GLU A 28 -10.03 -2.12 -12.25
N ALA A 29 -9.54 -3.33 -11.96
CA ALA A 29 -8.33 -3.52 -11.17
C ALA A 29 -7.10 -2.95 -11.87
N ILE A 30 -6.95 -3.20 -13.18
CA ILE A 30 -5.87 -2.65 -14.00
C ILE A 30 -5.92 -1.12 -14.02
N LEU A 31 -7.10 -0.52 -14.21
CA LEU A 31 -7.27 0.93 -14.24
C LEU A 31 -6.93 1.60 -12.90
N ARG A 32 -7.01 0.86 -11.79
CA ARG A 32 -6.64 1.36 -10.45
C ARG A 32 -5.15 1.23 -10.15
N LEU A 33 -4.33 0.77 -11.10
CA LEU A 33 -2.87 0.66 -10.96
C LEU A 33 -2.14 1.82 -11.66
N PRO A 34 -0.98 2.28 -11.14
CA PRO A 34 -0.28 1.76 -9.96
C PRO A 34 -0.95 2.22 -8.66
N LYS A 35 -1.21 1.26 -7.76
CA LYS A 35 -1.64 1.56 -6.39
C LYS A 35 -0.50 2.27 -5.66
N GLY A 36 -0.85 3.19 -4.75
CA GLY A 36 0.13 3.70 -3.78
C GLY A 36 0.58 2.61 -2.82
N THR A 37 1.50 2.94 -1.90
CA THR A 37 1.96 2.02 -0.87
C THR A 37 0.80 1.57 0.02
N GLU A 38 0.46 0.27 -0.03
CA GLU A 38 -0.54 -0.35 0.83
C GLU A 38 0.18 -1.13 1.95
N HIS A 39 -0.20 -0.88 3.21
CA HIS A 39 0.33 -1.58 4.36
C HIS A 39 -0.74 -2.54 4.90
N PHE A 40 -0.45 -3.84 4.85
CA PHE A 40 -1.35 -4.88 5.35
C PHE A 40 -0.80 -5.42 6.67
N ILE A 41 -1.61 -5.36 7.72
CA ILE A 41 -1.26 -5.86 9.04
C ILE A 41 -2.35 -6.84 9.48
N SER A 42 -1.97 -8.05 9.90
CA SER A 42 -2.86 -9.04 10.52
C SER A 42 -2.52 -9.22 12.00
N ASP A 43 -3.38 -9.93 12.73
CA ASP A 43 -3.10 -10.40 14.10
C ASP A 43 -2.84 -9.30 15.14
N VAL A 44 -3.58 -8.20 15.04
CA VAL A 44 -3.50 -7.02 15.94
C VAL A 44 -4.09 -7.30 17.35
N HIS A 45 -4.68 -8.47 17.59
CA HIS A 45 -5.40 -8.77 18.82
C HIS A 45 -4.46 -8.88 20.04
N GLY A 46 -4.41 -7.81 20.84
CA GLY A 46 -3.65 -7.75 22.10
C GLY A 46 -2.25 -7.15 21.98
N GLU A 47 -1.78 -6.86 20.76
CA GLU A 47 -0.43 -6.38 20.46
C GLU A 47 -0.44 -4.89 20.07
N TYR A 48 -1.02 -4.05 20.93
CA TYR A 48 -1.13 -2.61 20.67
C TYR A 48 0.24 -1.94 20.50
N ASP A 49 1.19 -2.22 21.39
CA ASP A 49 2.51 -1.56 21.37
C ASP A 49 3.31 -1.94 20.12
N ALA A 50 3.22 -3.22 19.69
CA ALA A 50 3.87 -3.68 18.46
C ALA A 50 3.24 -3.04 17.22
N PHE A 51 1.91 -2.93 17.19
CA PHE A 51 1.19 -2.25 16.11
C PHE A 51 1.54 -0.75 16.04
N ASP A 52 1.53 -0.07 17.18
CA ASP A 52 1.87 1.35 17.29
C ASP A 52 3.33 1.61 16.86
N HIS A 53 4.26 0.73 17.28
CA HIS A 53 5.66 0.79 16.82
C HIS A 53 5.79 0.64 15.30
N VAL A 54 5.06 -0.30 14.70
CA VAL A 54 5.05 -0.55 13.25
C VAL A 54 4.49 0.63 12.47
N LEU A 55 3.48 1.34 13.01
CA LEU A 55 3.00 2.58 12.43
C LEU A 55 4.03 3.71 12.53
N ARG A 56 4.62 3.90 13.72
CA ARG A 56 5.63 4.93 13.98
C ARG A 56 6.87 4.79 13.12
N ASN A 57 7.34 3.56 12.93
CA ASN A 57 8.51 3.28 12.12
C ASN A 57 8.23 3.19 10.61
N GLY A 58 6.95 3.30 10.20
CA GLY A 58 6.51 3.20 8.82
C GLY A 58 6.90 1.87 8.16
N SER A 59 6.77 0.77 8.89
CA SER A 59 7.26 -0.56 8.50
C SER A 59 8.77 -0.60 8.23
N GLY A 60 9.54 0.24 8.93
CA GLY A 60 10.98 0.42 8.72
C GLY A 60 11.36 1.41 7.62
N SER A 61 10.40 1.89 6.81
CA SER A 61 10.65 2.81 5.71
C SER A 61 11.25 4.15 6.19
N VAL A 62 10.89 4.59 7.40
CA VAL A 62 11.41 5.83 7.97
C VAL A 62 12.93 5.73 8.18
N LYS A 63 13.42 4.62 8.71
CA LYS A 63 14.86 4.41 8.93
C LYS A 63 15.63 4.38 7.62
N GLU A 64 15.10 3.70 6.61
CA GLU A 64 15.68 3.72 5.26
C GLU A 64 15.73 5.14 4.72
N LYS A 65 14.67 5.92 4.90
CA LYS A 65 14.65 7.29 4.40
C LYS A 65 15.66 8.20 5.09
N ILE A 66 15.86 8.02 6.40
CA ILE A 66 16.90 8.74 7.15
C ILE A 66 18.29 8.39 6.58
N LYS A 67 18.57 7.09 6.35
CA LYS A 67 19.84 6.65 5.74
C LYS A 67 20.08 7.25 4.37
N GLU A 68 19.05 7.31 3.52
CA GLU A 68 19.13 7.94 2.20
C GLU A 68 19.44 9.43 2.29
N CYS A 69 18.76 10.16 3.19
CA CYS A 69 18.91 11.60 3.31
C CYS A 69 20.22 12.05 3.95
N PHE A 70 20.80 11.22 4.83
CA PHE A 70 22.00 11.56 5.62
C PHE A 70 23.21 10.69 5.29
N ASN A 71 23.26 10.06 4.11
CA ASN A 71 24.34 9.15 3.72
C ASN A 71 25.76 9.77 3.78
N GLU A 72 25.88 11.09 3.60
CA GLU A 72 27.14 11.84 3.57
C GLU A 72 27.39 12.66 4.85
N THR A 73 26.51 12.55 5.85
CA THR A 73 26.64 13.30 7.12
C THR A 73 26.84 12.32 8.28
N GLU A 74 27.73 12.67 9.22
CA GLU A 74 27.86 11.95 10.50
C GLU A 74 26.68 12.28 11.41
N VAL A 75 25.52 11.68 11.13
CA VAL A 75 24.35 11.71 12.01
C VAL A 75 24.18 10.31 12.62
N ASP A 76 23.88 10.27 13.92
CA ASP A 76 23.42 9.03 14.55
C ASP A 76 22.02 8.70 14.05
N ILE A 77 21.96 7.81 13.05
CA ILE A 77 20.72 7.38 12.40
C ILE A 77 19.77 6.72 13.41
N ASP A 78 20.30 5.98 14.38
CA ASP A 78 19.48 5.26 15.35
C ASP A 78 18.88 6.23 16.38
N ASP A 79 19.65 7.22 16.80
CA ASP A 79 19.15 8.29 17.68
C ASP A 79 18.07 9.12 17.00
N LEU A 80 18.31 9.55 15.74
CA LEU A 80 17.34 10.32 14.98
C LEU A 80 16.07 9.51 14.67
N ALA A 81 16.20 8.23 14.31
CA ALA A 81 15.06 7.35 14.12
C ALA A 81 14.25 7.20 15.40
N THR A 82 14.91 7.03 16.55
CA THR A 82 14.25 6.92 17.85
C THR A 82 13.50 8.19 18.22
N LEU A 83 14.10 9.36 17.98
CA LEU A 83 13.44 10.65 18.17
C LEU A 83 12.20 10.81 17.27
N ILE A 84 12.27 10.35 16.02
CA ILE A 84 11.13 10.40 15.10
C ILE A 84 10.02 9.44 15.53
N TYR A 85 10.36 8.24 16.01
CA TYR A 85 9.37 7.25 16.44
C TYR A 85 8.68 7.67 17.73
N TYR A 86 9.44 8.19 18.69
CA TYR A 86 9.00 8.46 20.06
C TYR A 86 9.41 9.87 20.51
N PRO A 87 8.90 10.93 19.86
CA PRO A 87 9.37 12.30 20.11
C PRO A 87 9.12 12.76 21.54
N GLU A 88 7.96 12.45 22.12
CA GLU A 88 7.63 12.83 23.49
C GLU A 88 8.51 12.09 24.51
N GLU A 89 8.77 10.80 24.31
CA GLU A 89 9.60 10.01 25.23
C GLU A 89 11.08 10.38 25.15
N LYS A 90 11.53 10.87 23.99
CA LYS A 90 12.93 11.22 23.74
C LYS A 90 13.27 12.67 24.14
N LEU A 91 12.29 13.58 24.09
CA LEU A 91 12.48 15.01 24.40
C LEU A 91 12.17 15.38 25.86
N ASN A 92 11.43 14.54 26.57
CA ASN A 92 11.16 14.69 28.01
C ASN A 92 12.26 14.03 28.85
#